data_AF-A0A355QF38-F1
#
_entry.id   AF-A0A355QF38-F1
#
_cell.length_a   1.000
_cell.length_b   1.000
_cell.length_c   1.000
_cell.angle_alpha   90.00
_cell.angle_beta   90.00
_cell.angle_gamma   90.00
#
_symmetry.space_group_name_H-M   'P 1'
#
loop_
_entity.id
_entity.type
_entity.pdbx_description
1 polymer ?
#
loop_
_entity_poly.entity_id
_entity_poly.type
_entity_poly.pdbx_seq_one_letter_code
_entity_poly.pdbx_strand_id
1 'polypeptide(L)' 'MGRTRYLADTILTCDEAGAVHAPGALDVEDGRVAWVGAGAEAPAIDGIEVRD' A
#
# COMPACT_ATOMS: atom_id res chain seq x y z
N MET A 1 -3.56 -16.53 5.03
CA MET A 1 -2.38 -15.76 5.47
C MET A 1 -2.80 -14.30 5.45
N GLY A 2 -2.37 -13.49 6.42
CA GLY A 2 -2.88 -12.12 6.60
C GLY A 2 -2.27 -11.14 5.61
N ARG A 3 -2.96 -10.02 5.38
CA ARG A 3 -2.46 -8.89 4.59
C ARG A 3 -1.90 -7.83 5.52
N THR A 4 -0.77 -7.24 5.14
CA THR A 4 -0.13 -6.14 5.88
C THR A 4 -0.15 -4.87 5.02
N ARG A 5 -0.59 -3.75 5.59
CA ARG A 5 -0.54 -2.41 5.01
C ARG A 5 0.62 -1.64 5.60
N TYR A 6 1.53 -1.20 4.75
CA TYR A 6 2.58 -0.25 5.09
C TYR A 6 2.12 1.15 4.73
N LEU A 7 2.15 2.07 5.69
CA LEU A 7 1.94 3.49 5.47
C LEU A 7 3.29 4.15 5.24
N ALA A 8 3.34 5.16 4.39
CA ALA A 8 4.55 5.95 4.18
C ALA A 8 4.19 7.38 3.81
N ASP A 9 5.06 8.32 4.16
CA ASP A 9 4.95 9.71 3.70
C ASP A 9 4.98 9.79 2.17
N THR A 10 5.71 8.88 1.52
CA THR A 10 5.81 8.81 0.06
C THR A 10 6.02 7.39 -0.41
N ILE A 11 5.29 6.98 -1.45
CA ILE A 11 5.54 5.77 -2.23
C ILE A 11 5.85 6.17 -3.67
N LEU A 12 6.96 5.66 -4.20
CA LEU A 12 7.33 5.73 -5.60
C LEU A 12 7.10 4.35 -6.22
N THR A 13 6.16 4.22 -7.16
CA THR A 13 5.79 2.90 -7.73
C THR A 13 6.81 2.37 -8.73
N CYS A 14 7.62 3.27 -9.31
CA CYS A 14 8.54 2.97 -10.42
C CYS A 14 7.85 2.31 -11.62
N ASP A 15 6.54 2.50 -11.78
CA ASP A 15 5.82 2.09 -12.98
C ASP A 15 6.10 3.04 -14.15
N GLU A 16 5.64 2.68 -15.34
CA GLU A 16 5.80 3.49 -16.56
C GLU A 16 5.12 4.85 -16.47
N ALA A 17 4.10 4.99 -15.61
CA ALA A 17 3.42 6.26 -15.38
C ALA A 17 4.18 7.18 -14.43
N GLY A 18 5.22 6.67 -13.74
CA GLY A 18 6.00 7.41 -12.76
C GLY A 18 5.16 7.82 -11.56
N ALA A 19 4.22 6.97 -11.13
CA ALA A 19 3.27 7.34 -10.08
C ALA A 19 3.95 7.56 -8.71
N VAL A 20 3.49 8.61 -8.01
CA VAL A 20 3.91 8.97 -6.66
C VAL A 20 2.68 9.19 -5.80
N HIS A 21 2.64 8.54 -4.63
CA HIS A 21 1.57 8.69 -3.65
C HIS A 21 2.09 9.29 -2.35
N ALA A 22 1.57 10.45 -1.93
CA ALA A 22 1.98 11.15 -0.73
C ALA A 22 0.78 11.83 -0.04
N PRO A 23 0.30 11.33 1.12
CA PRO A 23 0.71 10.10 1.81
C PRO A 23 0.28 8.82 1.05
N GLY A 24 1.11 7.78 1.11
CA GLY A 24 0.92 6.52 0.38
C GLY A 24 0.65 5.32 1.29
N ALA A 25 0.04 4.29 0.73
CA ALA A 25 -0.06 2.97 1.35
C ALA A 25 0.28 1.83 0.37
N LEU A 26 0.89 0.76 0.90
CA LEU A 26 1.25 -0.46 0.19
C LEU A 26 0.69 -1.68 0.93
N ASP A 27 -0.17 -2.44 0.27
CA ASP A 27 -0.65 -3.71 0.80
C ASP A 27 0.21 -4.86 0.24
N VAL A 28 0.70 -5.70 1.16
CA VAL A 28 1.47 -6.91 0.84
C VAL A 28 0.72 -8.14 1.32
N GLU A 29 0.59 -9.12 0.42
CA GLU A 29 -0.04 -10.42 0.67
C GLU A 29 0.82 -11.51 0.03
N ASP A 30 1.13 -12.55 0.80
CA ASP A 30 1.97 -13.68 0.35
C ASP A 30 3.29 -13.26 -0.33
N GLY A 31 3.93 -12.22 0.22
CA GLY A 31 5.19 -11.67 -0.27
C GLY A 31 5.09 -10.88 -1.59
N ARG A 32 3.87 -10.56 -2.03
CA ARG A 32 3.60 -9.82 -3.28
C ARG A 32 2.84 -8.54 -2.99
N VAL A 33 3.04 -7.54 -3.83
CA VAL A 33 2.22 -6.32 -3.81
C VAL A 33 0.82 -6.69 -4.26
N ALA A 34 -0.16 -6.51 -3.37
CA ALA A 34 -1.57 -6.74 -3.65
C ALA A 34 -2.28 -5.44 -4.06
N TRP A 35 -1.82 -4.30 -3.54
CA TRP A 35 -2.36 -2.97 -3.85
C TRP A 35 -1.35 -1.87 -3.49
N VAL A 36 -1.36 -0.77 -4.24
CA VAL A 36 -0.59 0.45 -3.95
C VAL A 36 -1.40 1.68 -4.35
N GLY A 37 -1.33 2.76 -3.57
CA GLY A 37 -2.05 3.99 -3.84
C GLY A 37 -1.99 5.02 -2.73
N ALA A 38 -2.87 6.03 -2.80
CA ALA A 38 -3.03 7.00 -1.72
C ALA A 38 -3.62 6.33 -0.46
N GLY A 39 -3.10 6.62 0.73
CA GLY A 39 -3.56 5.96 1.96
C GLY A 39 -5.07 6.06 2.21
N ALA A 40 -5.70 7.15 1.78
CA ALA A 40 -7.13 7.39 1.92
C ALA A 40 -8.01 6.54 0.96
N GLU A 41 -7.43 5.99 -0.11
CA GLU A 41 -8.13 5.21 -1.13
C GLU A 41 -7.94 3.70 -0.93
N ALA A 42 -7.18 3.33 0.09
CA ALA A 42 -6.78 1.96 0.31
C ALA A 42 -7.99 1.10 0.72
N PRO A 43 -8.16 -0.11 0.14
CA PRO A 43 -9.35 -0.91 0.33
C PRO A 43 -9.57 -1.25 1.82
N ALA A 44 -10.83 -1.26 2.25
CA ALA A 44 -11.22 -1.71 3.58
C ALA A 44 -11.11 -3.24 3.62
N ILE A 45 -10.23 -3.76 4.48
CA ILE A 45 -9.95 -5.19 4.61
C ILE A 45 -10.00 -5.54 6.09
N ASP A 46 -10.92 -6.44 6.44
CA ASP A 46 -11.09 -6.89 7.81
C ASP A 46 -9.84 -7.63 8.30
N GLY A 47 -9.36 -7.28 9.49
CA GLY A 47 -8.20 -7.91 10.11
C GLY A 47 -6.85 -7.58 9.43
N ILE A 48 -6.79 -6.52 8.62
CA ILE A 48 -5.52 -6.05 8.06
C ILE A 48 -4.55 -5.62 9.19
N GLU A 49 -3.29 -6.05 9.08
CA GLU A 49 -2.22 -5.54 9.94
C GLU A 49 -1.72 -4.22 9.37
N VAL A 50 -1.57 -3.18 10.18
CA VAL A 50 -1.04 -1.88 9.72
C VAL A 50 0.33 -1.62 10.33
N ARG A 51 1.25 -1.13 9.51
CA ARG A 51 2.62 -0.72 9.87
C ARG A 51 2.92 0.64 9.27
N ASP A 52 3.72 1.44 9.98
CA ASP A 52 4.18 2.79 9.64
C ASP A 52 5.70 2.85 9.41
#